data_AF-A0A3B9XHK6-F1
#
_entry.id   AF-A0A3B9XHK6-F1
#
_cell.length_a   1.000
_cell.length_b   1.000
_cell.length_c   1.000
_cell.angle_alpha   90.00
_cell.angle_beta   90.00
_cell.angle_gamma   90.00
#
_symmetry.space_group_name_H-M   'P 1'
#
loop_
_entity.id
_entity.type
_entity.pdbx_description
1 polymer ?
#
loop_
_entity_poly.entity_id
_entity_poly.type
_entity_poly.pdbx_seq_one_letter_code
_entity_poly.pdbx_strand_id
1 'polypeptide(L)'
;MNILLIDDDPSYCNQFQSRMSPFCEVQPLNEISEPIESLTRELVMSADAILIDLKMPGIDGITLYKRFREIENNIPPVLILTEYES
;
A
#
# COMPACT_ATOMS: atom_id res chain seq x y z
N MET A 1 1.80 9.95 12.30
CA MET A 1 1.71 8.57 11.79
C MET A 1 1.47 8.67 10.30
N ASN A 2 2.36 8.10 9.49
CA ASN A 2 2.29 8.07 8.04
C ASN A 2 1.89 6.67 7.58
N ILE A 3 0.79 6.57 6.82
CA ILE A 3 0.29 5.31 6.28
C ILE A 3 0.47 5.31 4.76
N LEU A 4 1.15 4.30 4.24
CA LEU A 4 1.18 4.03 2.80
C LEU A 4 -0.04 3.18 2.44
N LEU A 5 -0.90 3.68 1.56
CA LEU A 5 -2.05 2.96 1.03
C LEU A 5 -1.78 2.59 -0.42
N ILE A 6 -1.85 1.30 -0.74
CA ILE A 6 -1.63 0.74 -2.07
C ILE A 6 -2.92 0.07 -2.53
N ASP A 7 -3.63 0.72 -3.45
CA ASP A 7 -4.95 0.31 -3.92
C ASP A 7 -5.20 0.94 -5.30
N ASP A 8 -5.66 0.17 -6.28
CA ASP A 8 -5.81 0.65 -7.66
C ASP A 8 -7.10 1.46 -7.90
N ASP A 9 -8.03 1.54 -6.94
CA ASP A 9 -9.20 2.41 -7.01
C ASP A 9 -8.89 3.82 -6.46
N PRO A 10 -8.77 4.84 -7.32
CA PRO A 10 -8.50 6.21 -6.87
C PRO A 10 -9.63 6.77 -6.00
N SER A 11 -10.86 6.29 -6.20
CA SER A 11 -12.02 6.71 -5.43
C SER A 11 -11.95 6.19 -4.00
N TYR A 12 -11.51 4.95 -3.81
CA TYR A 12 -11.27 4.39 -2.49
C TYR A 12 -10.16 5.14 -1.77
N CYS A 13 -9.00 5.33 -2.43
CA CYS A 13 -7.86 6.08 -1.89
C CYS A 13 -8.25 7.49 -1.40
N ASN A 14 -8.97 8.25 -2.22
CA ASN A 14 -9.42 9.60 -1.86
C ASN A 14 -10.38 9.61 -0.66
N GLN A 15 -11.32 8.66 -0.63
CA GLN A 15 -12.26 8.54 0.49
C GLN A 15 -11.55 8.12 1.78
N PHE A 16 -10.62 7.17 1.70
CA PHE A 16 -9.84 6.71 2.83
C PHE A 16 -8.98 7.83 3.39
N GLN A 17 -8.23 8.54 2.55
CA GLN A 17 -7.42 9.70 2.95
C GLN A 17 -8.26 10.78 3.63
N SER A 18 -9.42 11.14 3.05
CA SER A 18 -10.32 12.13 3.64
C SER A 18 -10.80 11.73 5.05
N ARG A 19 -11.24 10.48 5.21
CA ARG A 19 -11.73 9.94 6.49
C ARG A 19 -10.63 9.84 7.55
N MET A 20 -9.40 9.55 7.12
CA MET A 20 -8.27 9.31 8.02
C MET A 20 -7.45 10.57 8.34
N SER A 21 -7.63 11.65 7.58
CA SER A 21 -6.92 12.93 7.77
C SER A 21 -6.92 13.51 9.21
N PRO A 22 -7.95 13.29 10.07
CA PRO A 22 -7.88 13.75 11.46
C PRO A 22 -6.95 12.91 12.35
N PHE A 23 -6.57 11.71 11.93
CA PHE A 23 -5.86 10.71 12.74
C PHE A 23 -4.44 10.43 12.23
N CYS A 24 -4.24 10.44 10.91
CA CYS A 24 -2.96 10.16 10.28
C CYS A 24 -2.82 10.82 8.90
N GLU A 25 -1.57 10.88 8.44
CA GLU A 25 -1.27 11.19 7.05
C GLU A 25 -1.37 9.89 6.24
N VAL A 26 -2.07 9.94 5.11
CA VAL A 26 -2.20 8.81 4.18
C VAL A 26 -1.54 9.22 2.87
N GLN A 27 -0.54 8.44 2.47
CA GLN A 27 0.12 8.54 1.19
C GLN A 27 -0.43 7.44 0.25
N PRO A 28 -1.27 7.80 -0.73
CA PRO A 28 -1.82 6.82 -1.67
C PRO A 28 -0.82 6.50 -2.80
N LEU A 29 -0.78 5.23 -3.21
CA LEU A 29 -0.09 4.71 -4.37
C LEU A 29 -1.08 3.92 -5.22
N ASN A 30 -1.64 4.61 -6.22
CA ASN A 30 -2.77 4.09 -7.01
C ASN A 30 -2.36 3.32 -8.26
N GLU A 31 -1.06 3.32 -8.57
CA GLU A 31 -0.51 2.65 -9.75
C GLU A 31 0.78 1.97 -9.36
N ILE A 32 0.85 0.67 -9.60
CA ILE A 32 2.08 -0.11 -9.46
C ILE A 32 2.58 -0.41 -10.86
N SER A 33 3.54 0.39 -11.34
CA SER A 33 4.25 0.11 -12.59
C SER A 33 5.58 -0.59 -12.30
N GLU A 34 5.95 -1.57 -13.13
CA GLU A 34 7.27 -2.17 -13.08
C GLU A 34 8.33 -1.17 -13.62
N PRO A 35 9.54 -1.08 -13.02
CA PRO A 35 10.07 -1.94 -11.97
C PRO A 35 9.80 -1.34 -10.58
N ILE A 36 9.12 -2.11 -9.74
CA ILE A 36 8.65 -1.82 -8.37
C ILE A 36 9.78 -1.38 -7.41
N GLU A 37 11.05 -1.45 -7.80
CA GLU A 37 12.18 -1.57 -6.88
C GLU A 37 12.66 -0.24 -6.27
N SER A 38 12.75 0.84 -7.04
CA SER A 38 13.43 2.06 -6.56
C SER A 38 12.49 3.03 -5.85
N LEU A 39 11.33 3.34 -6.44
CA LEU A 39 10.36 4.25 -5.86
C LEU A 39 9.73 3.65 -4.59
N THR A 40 9.53 2.32 -4.58
CA THR A 40 8.76 1.70 -3.51
C THR A 40 9.57 1.47 -2.24
N ARG A 41 10.91 1.31 -2.29
CA ARG A 41 11.71 1.09 -1.08
C ARG A 41 11.70 2.30 -0.15
N GLU A 42 11.94 3.51 -0.67
CA GLU A 42 11.95 4.72 0.15
C GLU A 42 10.56 5.00 0.74
N LEU A 43 9.51 4.82 -0.07
CA LEU A 43 8.11 4.96 0.37
C LEU A 43 7.76 3.95 1.46
N VAL A 44 8.06 2.66 1.23
CA VAL A 44 7.83 1.58 2.21
C VAL A 44 8.57 1.87 3.51
N MET A 45 9.81 2.34 3.47
CA MET A 45 10.61 2.55 4.67
C MET A 45 10.31 3.88 5.40
N SER A 46 9.62 4.82 4.75
CA SER A 46 9.18 6.07 5.37
C SER A 46 7.77 6.00 5.96
N ALA A 47 7.06 4.88 5.74
CA ALA A 47 5.75 4.63 6.33
C ALA A 47 5.87 4.00 7.73
N ASP A 48 4.90 4.30 8.60
CA ASP A 48 4.75 3.61 9.90
C ASP A 48 3.96 2.30 9.74
N ALA A 49 3.10 2.22 8.74
CA ALA A 49 2.33 1.03 8.36
C ALA A 49 1.95 1.07 6.88
N ILE A 50 1.69 -0.10 6.30
CA ILE A 50 1.37 -0.26 4.89
C ILE A 50 0.03 -0.98 4.78
N LEU A 51 -0.91 -0.42 4.02
CA LEU A 51 -2.17 -1.03 3.64
C LEU A 51 -2.08 -1.40 2.16
N ILE A 52 -2.38 -2.66 1.84
CA ILE A 52 -2.29 -3.16 0.46
C ILE A 52 -3.60 -3.86 0.11
N ASP A 53 -4.23 -3.45 -0.97
CA ASP A 53 -5.35 -4.21 -1.52
C ASP A 53 -4.88 -5.59 -2.03
N LEU A 54 -5.68 -6.62 -1.76
CA LEU A 54 -5.35 -7.98 -2.16
C LEU A 54 -5.44 -8.15 -3.69
N LYS A 55 -6.41 -7.51 -4.34
CA LYS A 55 -6.83 -7.77 -5.72
C LYS A 55 -6.60 -6.55 -6.62
N MET A 56 -5.34 -6.26 -6.93
CA MET A 56 -5.00 -5.23 -7.92
C MET A 56 -4.71 -5.84 -9.31
N PRO A 57 -4.99 -5.12 -10.41
CA PRO A 57 -4.55 -5.49 -11.74
C PRO A 57 -3.03 -5.60 -11.85
N GLY A 58 -2.54 -6.66 -12.51
CA GLY A 58 -1.11 -6.86 -12.79
C GLY A 58 -0.32 -7.56 -11.68
N ILE A 59 -0.50 -7.18 -10.41
CA ILE A 59 0.17 -7.81 -9.26
C ILE A 59 -0.77 -7.88 -8.05
N ASP A 60 -0.93 -9.07 -7.45
CA ASP A 60 -1.71 -9.20 -6.22
C ASP A 60 -0.93 -8.70 -5.00
N GLY A 61 -1.67 -8.26 -3.96
CA GLY A 61 -1.07 -7.66 -2.76
C GLY A 61 -0.14 -8.59 -1.99
N ILE A 62 -0.34 -9.91 -2.05
CA ILE A 62 0.54 -10.90 -1.39
C ILE A 62 1.87 -11.00 -2.14
N THR A 63 1.83 -11.06 -3.46
CA THR A 63 3.04 -11.08 -4.30
C THR A 63 3.83 -9.78 -4.13
N LEU A 64 3.16 -8.62 -4.07
CA LEU A 64 3.80 -7.35 -3.77
C LEU A 64 4.50 -7.34 -2.41
N TYR A 65 3.80 -7.79 -1.36
CA TYR A 65 4.36 -7.92 -0.01
C TYR A 65 5.63 -8.79 0.00
N LYS A 66 5.60 -9.95 -0.67
CA LYS A 66 6.78 -10.83 -0.77
C LYS A 66 7.96 -10.13 -1.43
N ARG A 67 7.73 -9.36 -2.50
CA ARG A 67 8.80 -8.57 -3.16
C ARG A 67 9.39 -7.53 -2.23
N PHE A 68 8.57 -6.82 -1.44
CA PHE A 68 9.10 -5.88 -0.43
C PHE A 68 9.97 -6.58 0.59
N ARG A 69 9.57 -7.78 1.05
CA ARG A 69 10.32 -8.61 2.00
C ARG A 69 11.64 -9.14 1.42
N GLU A 70 11.70 -9.39 0.11
CA GLU A 70 12.93 -9.80 -0.58
C GLU A 70 13.94 -8.65 -0.69
N ILE A 71 13.46 -7.42 -0.88
CA ILE A 71 14.30 -6.22 -0.94
C ILE A 71 14.77 -5.80 0.46
N GLU A 72 13.89 -5.85 1.46
CA GLU A 72 14.17 -5.44 2.83
C GLU A 72 13.48 -6.37 3.84
N ASN A 73 14.24 -6.94 4.76
CA ASN A 73 13.70 -7.90 5.73
C ASN A 73 12.97 -7.23 6.89
N ASN A 74 13.19 -5.93 7.09
CA ASN A 74 12.62 -5.17 8.20
C ASN A 74 11.72 -4.03 7.71
N ILE A 75 10.69 -4.37 6.94
CA ILE A 75 9.64 -3.42 6.52
C ILE A 75 8.63 -3.16 7.65
N PRO A 76 7.89 -2.04 7.60
CA PRO A 76 6.81 -1.76 8.54
C PRO A 76 5.70 -2.82 8.53
N PRO A 77 4.83 -2.85 9.56
CA PRO A 77 3.66 -3.72 9.59
C PRO A 77 2.78 -3.54 8.36
N VAL A 78 2.35 -4.67 7.79
CA VAL A 78 1.52 -4.71 6.57
C VAL A 78 0.14 -5.26 6.91
N LEU A 79 -0.91 -4.53 6.51
CA LEU A 79 -2.29 -4.97 6.55
C LEU A 79 -2.79 -5.20 5.13
N ILE A 80 -3.22 -6.42 4.84
CA ILE A 80 -3.85 -6.75 3.56
C ILE A 80 -5.34 -6.48 3.67
N LEU A 81 -5.86 -5.65 2.75
CA LEU A 81 -7.27 -5.34 2.61
C LEU A 81 -7.90 -6.38 1.68
N THR A 82 -9.10 -6.83 2.03
CA THR A 82 -9.86 -7.75 1.19
C THR A 82 -11.28 -7.27 1.13
N GLU A 83 -11.84 -7.19 -0.07
CA GLU A 83 -13.27 -6.99 -0.22
C GLU A 83 -14.01 -8.30 0.09
N TYR A 84 -15.10 -8.19 0.84
CA TYR A 84 -16.07 -9.26 0.98
C TYR A 84 -17.02 -9.17 -0.21
N GLU A 85 -16.95 -10.13 -1.12
CA GLU A 85 -17.96 -10.29 -2.17
C GLU A 85 -19.27 -10.76 -1.50
N SER A 86 -20.29 -9.89 -1.51
CA SER A 86 -21.66 -10.19 -1.06
C SER A 86 -22.53 -10.70 -2.20
#